data_AF-A0A0K6S9Z8-F1
#
_entry.id   AF-A0A0K6S9Z8-F1
#
_cell.length_a   1.000
_cell.length_b   1.000
_cell.length_c   1.000
_cell.angle_alpha   90.00
_cell.angle_beta   90.00
_cell.angle_gamma   90.00
#
_symmetry.space_group_name_H-M   'P 1'
#
loop_
_entity.id
_entity.type
_entity.pdbx_description
1 polymer ?
#
loop_
_entity_poly.entity_id
_entity_poly.type
_entity_poly.pdbx_seq_one_letter_code
_entity_poly.pdbx_strand_id
1 'polypeptide(L)'
;MVPTEFLLPSETEQILRHPKIIRWWAQNSEHPEITNVPIGVDFASTASGPGWFRSVRLDRYLLYNVFTNPFEPVALPFQQEAELQELLKTLKPTGERQLGVYADFHFQVRTRRKFRSLVRTSRPFYNETEAQSLLRTPEREEIFELIQNNPLVHITKGRLPRLKTWKEKGQFAFEISPPGFGLDCHRTWEALVLGLIVLVPQSAIDDVFESLPVVFVKNWTTELTEENLRRWRDKHSNAFHNPEVRERLKLQWWIHRMRTET
;
A
#
# COMPACT_ATOMS: atom_id res chain seq x y z
N MET A 1 5.48 -6.17 13.91
CA MET A 1 6.47 -6.86 14.78
C MET A 1 6.26 -6.36 16.20
N VAL A 2 5.99 -7.24 17.17
CA VAL A 2 5.96 -6.83 18.58
C VAL A 2 7.40 -6.50 18.98
N PRO A 3 7.67 -5.36 19.65
CA PRO A 3 9.03 -5.01 20.04
C PRO A 3 9.56 -5.98 21.11
N THR A 4 10.22 -7.06 20.68
CA THR A 4 10.87 -8.04 21.57
C THR A 4 12.06 -7.43 22.33
N GLU A 5 12.51 -6.26 21.90
CA GLU A 5 13.50 -5.40 22.54
C GLU A 5 12.98 -4.70 23.80
N PHE A 6 11.65 -4.59 23.98
CA PHE A 6 11.03 -3.93 25.14
C PHE A 6 10.15 -4.84 25.99
N LEU A 7 9.69 -5.97 25.45
CA LEU A 7 8.86 -6.94 26.15
C LEU A 7 9.38 -8.36 25.94
N LEU A 8 9.43 -9.14 27.01
CA LEU A 8 9.67 -10.58 26.91
C LEU A 8 8.52 -11.26 26.13
N PRO A 9 8.77 -12.39 25.44
CA PRO A 9 7.70 -13.13 24.75
C PRO A 9 6.53 -13.51 25.67
N SER A 10 6.82 -13.87 26.93
CA SER A 10 5.79 -14.20 27.92
C SER A 10 4.93 -12.99 28.32
N GLU A 11 5.53 -11.80 28.40
CA GLU A 11 4.80 -10.56 28.71
C GLU A 11 3.93 -10.14 27.52
N THR A 12 4.47 -10.27 26.31
CA THR A 12 3.71 -10.05 25.07
C THR A 12 2.48 -10.95 25.02
N GLU A 13 2.65 -12.24 25.30
CA GLU A 13 1.58 -13.22 25.30
C GLU A 13 0.51 -12.90 26.36
N GLN A 14 0.93 -12.51 27.56
CA GLN A 14 0.04 -12.11 28.64
C GLN A 14 -0.78 -10.86 28.27
N ILE A 15 -0.17 -9.89 27.60
CA ILE A 15 -0.84 -8.68 27.12
C ILE A 15 -1.83 -9.03 26.01
N LEU A 16 -1.40 -9.82 25.02
CA LEU A 16 -2.23 -10.16 23.87
C LEU A 16 -3.48 -10.96 24.27
N ARG A 17 -3.35 -11.85 25.26
CA ARG A 17 -4.44 -12.70 25.76
C ARG A 17 -5.08 -12.19 27.05
N HIS A 18 -4.88 -10.93 27.41
CA HIS A 18 -5.40 -10.39 28.66
C HIS A 18 -6.94 -10.44 28.67
N PRO A 19 -7.60 -10.96 29.72
CA PRO A 19 -9.04 -11.24 29.72
C PRO A 19 -9.95 -9.99 29.65
N LYS A 20 -9.38 -8.79 29.86
CA LYS A 20 -10.09 -7.51 29.67
C LYS A 20 -9.94 -6.93 28.26
N ILE A 21 -9.12 -7.54 27.41
CA ILE A 21 -8.94 -7.10 26.04
C ILE A 21 -9.84 -7.97 25.16
N ILE A 22 -10.72 -7.29 24.45
CA ILE A 22 -11.71 -7.92 23.59
C ILE A 22 -11.05 -8.38 22.28
N ARG A 23 -10.34 -7.46 21.62
CA ARG A 23 -9.65 -7.73 20.35
C ARG A 23 -8.55 -6.71 20.12
N TRP A 24 -7.44 -7.16 19.55
CA TRP A 24 -6.39 -6.31 19.04
C TRP A 24 -6.61 -5.99 17.57
N TRP A 25 -6.46 -4.72 17.23
CA TRP A 25 -6.47 -4.24 15.85
C TRP A 25 -5.16 -3.52 15.57
N ALA A 26 -4.50 -3.86 14.48
CA ALA A 26 -3.29 -3.17 14.05
C ALA A 26 -3.10 -3.23 12.54
N GLN A 27 -2.34 -2.28 12.02
CA GLN A 27 -1.79 -2.35 10.67
C GLN A 27 -0.48 -3.15 10.72
N ASN A 28 -0.13 -3.83 9.63
CA ASN A 28 1.19 -4.45 9.45
C ASN A 28 1.55 -5.48 10.53
N SER A 29 0.57 -6.28 10.97
CA SER A 29 0.79 -7.35 11.94
C SER A 29 0.79 -8.71 11.26
N GLU A 30 1.73 -9.56 11.67
CA GLU A 30 1.78 -10.99 11.30
C GLU A 30 1.35 -11.87 12.50
N HIS A 31 0.93 -11.27 13.61
CA HIS A 31 0.57 -11.99 14.83
C HIS A 31 -0.88 -12.51 14.75
N PRO A 32 -1.14 -13.81 15.02
CA PRO A 32 -2.47 -14.42 14.83
C PRO A 32 -3.55 -13.84 15.75
N GLU A 33 -3.20 -13.42 16.96
CA GLU A 33 -4.14 -12.79 17.91
C GLU A 33 -4.52 -11.34 17.54
N ILE A 34 -3.87 -10.76 16.52
CA ILE A 34 -4.11 -9.38 16.10
C ILE A 34 -4.89 -9.40 14.79
N THR A 35 -6.08 -8.79 14.80
CA THR A 35 -6.86 -8.60 13.59
C THR A 35 -6.27 -7.45 12.78
N ASN A 36 -5.91 -7.73 11.54
CA ASN A 36 -5.34 -6.71 10.67
C ASN A 36 -6.41 -5.72 10.20
N VAL A 37 -6.08 -4.43 10.29
CA VAL A 37 -6.79 -3.37 9.58
C VAL A 37 -5.93 -2.87 8.43
N PRO A 38 -6.53 -2.40 7.34
CA PRO A 38 -5.78 -1.84 6.23
C PRO A 38 -5.01 -0.59 6.66
N ILE A 39 -3.90 -0.31 5.97
CA ILE A 39 -3.29 1.01 6.04
C ILE A 39 -4.24 2.10 5.52
N GLY A 40 -5.10 1.72 4.56
CA GLY A 40 -6.12 2.58 3.96
C GLY A 40 -5.50 3.65 3.04
N VAL A 41 -6.27 4.71 2.81
CA VAL A 41 -5.77 5.93 2.16
C VAL A 41 -4.95 6.70 3.20
N ASP A 42 -3.68 6.33 3.37
CA ASP A 42 -2.81 6.94 4.37
C ASP A 42 -1.86 7.97 3.78
N PHE A 43 -2.00 9.17 4.31
CA PHE A 43 -1.07 10.28 4.11
C PHE A 43 -0.99 11.15 5.37
N ALA A 44 -0.99 10.56 6.56
CA ALA A 44 -0.58 11.28 7.75
C ALA A 44 0.82 11.92 7.56
N SER A 45 1.64 11.32 6.69
CA SER A 45 2.94 11.85 6.27
C SER A 45 2.84 13.13 5.43
N THR A 46 1.96 13.25 4.43
CA THR A 46 1.82 14.51 3.65
C THR A 46 0.88 15.52 4.28
N ALA A 47 0.03 15.13 5.24
CA ALA A 47 -0.84 16.01 6.00
C ALA A 47 -0.10 16.95 6.98
N SER A 48 1.15 16.65 7.33
CA SER A 48 1.87 17.33 8.42
C SER A 48 2.77 18.50 7.99
N GLY A 49 2.97 18.71 6.68
CA GLY A 49 3.97 19.64 6.16
C GLY A 49 5.39 19.34 6.68
N PRO A 50 6.41 20.14 6.31
CA PRO A 50 7.76 19.98 6.84
C PRO A 50 7.88 20.26 8.36
N GLY A 51 6.82 20.74 9.02
CA GLY A 51 6.84 21.15 10.43
C GLY A 51 6.76 20.02 11.45
N TRP A 52 5.95 18.98 11.22
CA TRP A 52 5.75 17.89 12.19
C TRP A 52 7.00 17.03 12.38
N PHE A 53 7.77 16.85 11.31
CA PHE A 53 9.02 16.09 11.35
C PHE A 53 10.20 16.89 11.95
N ARG A 54 10.02 18.14 12.39
CA ARG A 54 11.07 18.86 13.15
C ARG A 54 11.22 18.33 14.58
N SER A 55 10.19 17.70 15.14
CA SER A 55 10.19 17.09 16.48
C SER A 55 10.32 15.56 16.44
N VAL A 56 10.32 14.95 15.25
CA VAL A 56 10.60 13.52 15.03
C VAL A 56 12.04 13.39 14.53
N ARG A 57 12.76 12.35 14.96
CA ARG A 57 14.17 12.11 14.58
C ARG A 57 14.43 12.42 13.09
N LEU A 58 15.59 13.05 12.81
CA LEU A 58 16.03 13.49 11.48
C LEU A 58 15.94 12.40 10.39
N ASP A 59 15.99 11.13 10.79
CA ASP A 59 15.84 9.97 9.93
C ASP A 59 14.47 9.87 9.26
N ARG A 60 13.37 10.13 9.99
CA ARG A 60 12.00 10.13 9.45
C ARG A 60 11.74 11.33 8.54
N TYR A 61 12.34 12.49 8.84
CA TYR A 61 12.33 13.69 7.99
C TYR A 61 13.03 13.46 6.63
N LEU A 62 14.15 12.73 6.63
CA LEU A 62 14.88 12.36 5.41
C LEU A 62 14.15 11.29 4.60
N LEU A 63 13.57 10.27 5.26
CA LEU A 63 12.67 9.33 4.60
C LEU A 63 11.51 10.08 3.92
N TYR A 64 10.85 11.00 4.62
CA TYR A 64 9.78 11.82 4.05
C TYR A 64 10.23 12.56 2.77
N ASN A 65 11.29 13.37 2.81
CA ASN A 65 11.75 14.13 1.63
C ASN A 65 12.31 13.27 0.48
N VAL A 66 12.77 12.06 0.75
CA VAL A 66 13.23 11.10 -0.26
C VAL A 66 12.03 10.43 -0.94
N PHE A 67 10.92 10.21 -0.23
CA PHE A 67 9.77 9.43 -0.72
C PHE A 67 8.55 10.25 -1.11
N THR A 68 8.43 11.52 -0.69
CA THR A 68 7.33 12.42 -1.07
C THR A 68 7.78 13.50 -2.06
N ASN A 69 6.88 13.94 -2.93
CA ASN A 69 7.12 15.12 -3.76
C ASN A 69 7.00 16.37 -2.86
N PRO A 70 8.04 17.19 -2.68
CA PRO A 70 7.99 18.36 -1.79
C PRO A 70 6.98 19.43 -2.25
N PHE A 71 6.46 19.30 -3.47
CA PHE A 71 5.43 20.17 -4.04
C PHE A 71 4.02 19.54 -4.02
N GLU A 72 3.86 18.38 -3.39
CA GLU A 72 2.55 17.75 -3.21
C GLU A 72 1.69 18.57 -2.22
N PRO A 73 0.43 18.90 -2.55
CA PRO A 73 -0.46 19.55 -1.60
C PRO A 73 -0.71 18.67 -0.37
N VAL A 74 -0.59 19.28 0.80
CA VAL A 74 -0.99 18.71 2.09
C VAL A 74 -2.50 18.47 2.06
N ALA A 75 -2.94 17.24 2.28
CA ALA A 75 -4.36 16.89 2.35
C ALA A 75 -4.62 15.84 3.44
N LEU A 76 -5.68 16.03 4.22
CA LEU A 76 -6.11 15.09 5.24
C LEU A 76 -6.69 13.82 4.59
N PRO A 77 -6.63 12.65 5.25
CA PRO A 77 -7.13 11.39 4.68
C PRO A 77 -8.55 11.48 4.11
N PHE A 78 -9.48 12.12 4.81
CA PHE A 78 -10.86 12.29 4.33
C PHE A 78 -10.96 13.19 3.08
N GLN A 79 -10.07 14.17 2.93
CA GLN A 79 -10.04 15.04 1.75
C GLN A 79 -9.55 14.26 0.54
N GLN A 80 -8.56 13.40 0.73
CA GLN A 80 -8.02 12.54 -0.33
C GLN A 80 -9.01 11.47 -0.74
N GLU A 81 -9.71 10.86 0.22
CA GLU A 81 -10.83 9.97 -0.07
C GLU A 81 -11.88 10.70 -0.93
N ALA A 82 -12.27 11.93 -0.55
CA ALA A 82 -13.20 12.74 -1.35
C ALA A 82 -12.68 13.05 -2.76
N GLU A 83 -11.41 13.42 -2.92
CA GLU A 83 -10.79 13.65 -4.24
C GLU A 83 -10.82 12.39 -5.12
N LEU A 84 -10.51 11.22 -4.54
CA LEU A 84 -10.58 9.94 -5.24
C LEU A 84 -12.01 9.61 -5.68
N GLN A 85 -13.00 9.86 -4.82
CA GLN A 85 -14.42 9.65 -5.13
C GLN A 85 -14.91 10.58 -6.23
N GLU A 86 -14.50 11.86 -6.23
CA GLU A 86 -14.84 12.78 -7.32
C GLU A 86 -14.18 12.36 -8.63
N LEU A 87 -12.91 11.95 -8.59
CA LEU A 87 -12.22 11.47 -9.78
C LEU A 87 -12.87 10.19 -10.33
N LEU A 88 -13.23 9.24 -9.46
CA LEU A 88 -13.89 7.99 -9.85
C LEU A 88 -15.12 8.22 -10.74
N LYS A 89 -15.94 9.25 -10.44
CA LYS A 89 -17.13 9.59 -11.24
C LYS A 89 -16.81 9.95 -12.69
N THR A 90 -15.57 10.35 -12.97
CA THR A 90 -15.11 10.72 -14.32
C THR A 90 -14.44 9.56 -15.07
N LEU A 91 -14.12 8.47 -14.38
CA LEU A 91 -13.44 7.32 -14.96
C LEU A 91 -14.44 6.35 -15.58
N LYS A 92 -14.00 5.67 -16.64
CA LYS A 92 -14.78 4.58 -17.23
C LYS A 92 -14.95 3.42 -16.23
N PRO A 93 -16.02 2.61 -16.33
CA PRO A 93 -16.11 1.35 -15.61
C PRO A 93 -14.91 0.43 -15.90
N THR A 94 -14.52 -0.40 -14.95
CA THR A 94 -13.32 -1.27 -15.05
C THR A 94 -13.29 -2.12 -16.32
N GLY A 95 -14.45 -2.62 -16.76
CA GLY A 95 -14.58 -3.44 -17.98
C GLY A 95 -14.22 -2.71 -19.27
N GLU A 96 -14.35 -1.38 -19.30
CA GLU A 96 -14.10 -0.52 -20.47
C GLU A 96 -12.71 0.15 -20.46
N ARG A 97 -11.93 -0.06 -19.40
CA ARG A 97 -10.57 0.45 -19.29
C ARG A 97 -9.60 -0.35 -20.13
N GLN A 98 -8.42 0.23 -20.37
CA GLN A 98 -7.35 -0.46 -21.08
C GLN A 98 -7.02 -1.79 -20.39
N LEU A 99 -6.96 -2.86 -21.19
CA LEU A 99 -6.52 -4.17 -20.74
C LEU A 99 -4.99 -4.17 -20.61
N GLY A 100 -4.51 -3.49 -19.58
CA GLY A 100 -3.11 -3.35 -19.25
C GLY A 100 -2.94 -3.08 -17.76
N VAL A 101 -1.70 -3.10 -17.32
CA VAL A 101 -1.32 -3.09 -15.91
C VAL A 101 -0.49 -1.87 -15.60
N TYR A 102 -0.98 -0.99 -14.73
CA TYR A 102 -0.25 0.20 -14.29
C TYR A 102 0.78 -0.14 -13.20
N ALA A 103 1.98 0.46 -13.27
CA ALA A 103 3.02 0.30 -12.26
C ALA A 103 3.83 1.59 -12.03
N ASP A 104 3.83 2.11 -10.79
CA ASP A 104 4.58 3.31 -10.37
C ASP A 104 5.47 3.09 -9.13
N PHE A 105 5.46 1.89 -8.53
CA PHE A 105 6.18 1.58 -7.30
C PHE A 105 7.72 1.63 -7.44
N HIS A 106 8.24 1.56 -8.66
CA HIS A 106 9.67 1.53 -8.97
C HIS A 106 10.42 2.84 -8.67
N PHE A 107 9.73 3.94 -8.41
CA PHE A 107 10.40 5.18 -7.99
C PHE A 107 11.07 5.07 -6.62
N GLN A 108 10.63 4.14 -5.77
CA GLN A 108 11.25 3.87 -4.47
C GLN A 108 12.54 3.05 -4.62
N VAL A 109 12.66 2.25 -5.70
CA VAL A 109 13.85 1.47 -6.06
C VAL A 109 15.02 2.38 -6.43
N ARG A 110 14.79 3.40 -7.27
CA ARG A 110 15.86 4.31 -7.73
C ARG A 110 16.36 5.26 -6.65
N THR A 111 15.52 5.63 -5.67
CA THR A 111 15.95 6.51 -4.56
C THR A 111 16.84 5.77 -3.54
N ARG A 112 16.86 4.43 -3.59
CA ARG A 112 17.61 3.55 -2.68
C ARG A 112 19.14 3.61 -2.86
N ARG A 113 19.66 3.73 -4.08
CA ARG A 113 21.12 3.86 -4.31
C ARG A 113 21.70 5.11 -3.61
N LYS A 114 20.95 6.21 -3.63
CA LYS A 114 21.34 7.45 -2.93
C LYS A 114 21.16 7.33 -1.41
N PHE A 115 20.07 6.72 -0.95
CA PHE A 115 19.78 6.56 0.49
C PHE A 115 20.72 5.55 1.18
N ARG A 116 21.05 4.41 0.55
CA ARG A 116 21.99 3.41 1.08
C ARG A 116 23.39 4.00 1.29
N SER A 117 23.82 4.86 0.38
CA SER A 117 25.07 5.63 0.52
C SER A 117 25.04 6.57 1.74
N LEU A 118 23.93 7.29 1.92
CA LEU A 118 23.72 8.23 3.03
C LEU A 118 23.58 7.56 4.41
N VAL A 119 22.85 6.45 4.50
CA VAL A 119 22.68 5.69 5.76
C VAL A 119 24.02 5.13 6.22
N ARG A 120 24.85 4.63 5.30
CA ARG A 120 26.16 4.04 5.60
C ARG A 120 27.18 5.08 6.09
N THR A 121 27.06 6.33 5.68
CA THR A 121 27.97 7.42 6.07
C THR A 121 27.51 8.21 7.29
N SER A 122 26.22 8.14 7.66
CA SER A 122 25.61 9.06 8.63
C SER A 122 25.09 8.40 9.92
N ARG A 123 25.28 7.09 10.15
CA ARG A 123 24.68 6.39 11.31
C ARG A 123 25.60 5.38 12.01
N PRO A 124 25.93 5.56 13.31
CA PRO A 124 26.51 4.54 14.18
C PRO A 124 25.49 3.77 15.05
N PHE A 125 24.17 4.01 14.91
CA PHE A 125 23.14 3.55 15.87
C PHE A 125 22.23 2.39 15.42
N TYR A 126 22.30 1.95 14.16
CA TYR A 126 21.56 0.77 13.69
C TYR A 126 22.56 -0.21 13.06
N ASN A 127 22.41 -1.50 13.32
CA ASN A 127 23.21 -2.50 12.62
C ASN A 127 22.73 -2.67 11.17
N GLU A 128 23.55 -3.30 10.31
CA GLU A 128 23.24 -3.46 8.88
C GLU A 128 21.92 -4.22 8.65
N THR A 129 21.57 -5.15 9.55
CA THR A 129 20.35 -5.96 9.50
C THR A 129 19.10 -5.11 9.75
N GLU A 130 19.12 -4.24 10.77
CA GLU A 130 18.04 -3.29 11.06
C GLU A 130 17.85 -2.31 9.91
N ALA A 131 18.94 -1.77 9.36
CA ALA A 131 18.90 -0.88 8.22
C ALA A 131 18.34 -1.56 6.95
N GLN A 132 18.60 -2.86 6.76
CA GLN A 132 18.00 -3.66 5.68
C GLN A 132 16.52 -3.97 5.92
N SER A 133 16.11 -4.25 7.16
CA SER A 133 14.71 -4.56 7.52
C SER A 133 13.76 -3.36 7.34
N LEU A 134 14.24 -2.14 7.60
CA LEU A 134 13.52 -0.88 7.34
C LEU A 134 13.30 -0.61 5.85
N LEU A 135 13.91 -1.42 4.99
CA LEU A 135 13.84 -1.36 3.55
C LEU A 135 13.21 -2.66 3.03
N ARG A 136 11.96 -3.02 3.40
CA ARG A 136 11.11 -4.02 2.72
C ARG A 136 10.92 -3.66 1.22
N THR A 137 12.01 -3.78 0.48
CA THR A 137 12.26 -3.25 -0.87
C THR A 137 12.92 -4.27 -1.80
N PRO A 138 13.57 -5.38 -1.35
CA PRO A 138 14.06 -6.41 -2.26
C PRO A 138 12.94 -6.96 -3.16
N GLU A 139 11.76 -7.22 -2.59
CA GLU A 139 10.62 -7.74 -3.35
C GLU A 139 10.15 -6.77 -4.45
N ARG A 140 10.18 -5.45 -4.21
CA ARG A 140 9.84 -4.46 -5.25
C ARG A 140 10.86 -4.38 -6.36
N GLU A 141 12.14 -4.48 -6.01
CA GLU A 141 13.23 -4.54 -6.98
C GLU A 141 13.09 -5.77 -7.87
N GLU A 142 12.89 -6.93 -7.26
CA GLU A 142 12.71 -8.20 -7.96
C GLU A 142 11.47 -8.18 -8.86
N ILE A 143 10.30 -7.80 -8.33
CA ILE A 143 9.07 -7.69 -9.13
C ILE A 143 9.28 -6.72 -10.29
N PHE A 144 9.90 -5.56 -10.05
CA PHE A 144 10.18 -4.61 -11.13
C PHE A 144 11.07 -5.22 -12.21
N GLU A 145 12.14 -5.93 -11.83
CA GLU A 145 13.05 -6.57 -12.77
C GLU A 145 12.35 -7.60 -13.66
N LEU A 146 11.43 -8.36 -13.09
CA LEU A 146 10.65 -9.39 -13.79
C LEU A 146 9.63 -8.80 -14.76
N ILE A 147 8.99 -7.67 -14.41
CA ILE A 147 7.88 -7.11 -15.21
C ILE A 147 8.31 -6.03 -16.20
N GLN A 148 9.49 -5.43 -16.07
CA GLN A 148 9.85 -4.20 -16.79
C GLN A 148 9.84 -4.28 -18.32
N ASN A 149 9.98 -5.50 -18.87
CA ASN A 149 9.98 -5.74 -20.30
C ASN A 149 8.65 -6.33 -20.80
N ASN A 150 7.64 -6.48 -19.94
CA ASN A 150 6.34 -7.02 -20.32
C ASN A 150 5.52 -5.93 -21.05
N PRO A 151 5.07 -6.17 -22.31
CA PRO A 151 4.35 -5.16 -23.10
C PRO A 151 2.97 -4.79 -22.55
N LEU A 152 2.40 -5.60 -21.64
CA LEU A 152 1.12 -5.32 -20.98
C LEU A 152 1.28 -4.42 -19.75
N VAL A 153 2.51 -4.14 -19.32
CA VAL A 153 2.80 -3.36 -18.12
C VAL A 153 3.21 -1.95 -18.51
N HIS A 154 2.41 -0.97 -18.10
CA HIS A 154 2.71 0.44 -18.24
C HIS A 154 3.48 0.95 -17.02
N ILE A 155 4.77 1.17 -17.21
CA ILE A 155 5.67 1.74 -16.21
C ILE A 155 5.74 3.24 -16.42
N THR A 156 5.29 4.02 -15.44
CA THR A 156 5.42 5.48 -15.49
C THR A 156 6.89 5.90 -15.51
N LYS A 157 7.25 6.91 -16.31
CA LYS A 157 8.66 7.29 -16.52
C LYS A 157 9.24 8.18 -15.43
N GLY A 158 8.40 8.88 -14.68
CA GLY A 158 8.80 9.83 -13.64
C GLY A 158 7.74 10.02 -12.57
N ARG A 159 8.14 10.56 -11.41
CA ARG A 159 7.18 10.88 -10.34
C ARG A 159 6.21 11.94 -10.86
N LEU A 160 4.92 11.66 -10.72
CA LEU A 160 3.84 12.56 -11.09
C LEU A 160 3.18 13.10 -9.82
N PRO A 161 2.60 14.32 -9.87
CA PRO A 161 1.68 14.78 -8.85
C PRO A 161 0.52 13.79 -8.68
N ARG A 162 0.08 13.59 -7.44
CA ARG A 162 -0.94 12.62 -7.02
C ARG A 162 -2.17 12.57 -7.93
N LEU A 163 -2.80 13.72 -8.18
CA LEU A 163 -3.98 13.79 -9.05
C LEU A 163 -3.67 13.34 -10.49
N LYS A 164 -2.46 13.59 -11.00
CA LYS A 164 -2.04 13.10 -12.32
C LYS A 164 -1.81 11.60 -12.29
N THR A 165 -1.15 11.07 -11.26
CA THR A 165 -0.97 9.62 -11.05
C THR A 165 -2.32 8.90 -11.02
N TRP A 166 -3.30 9.42 -10.25
CA TRP A 166 -4.63 8.85 -10.16
C TRP A 166 -5.39 8.87 -11.50
N LYS A 167 -5.30 9.98 -12.24
CA LYS A 167 -5.90 10.08 -13.58
C LYS A 167 -5.28 9.10 -14.57
N GLU A 168 -3.96 8.93 -14.52
CA GLU A 168 -3.23 8.03 -15.40
C GLU A 168 -3.54 6.57 -15.08
N LYS A 169 -3.42 6.15 -13.82
CA LYS A 169 -3.73 4.77 -13.42
C LYS A 169 -5.20 4.42 -13.66
N GLY A 170 -6.11 5.39 -13.47
CA GLY A 170 -7.53 5.25 -13.76
C GLY A 170 -7.89 4.89 -15.21
N GLN A 171 -6.96 4.97 -16.16
CA GLN A 171 -7.16 4.50 -17.54
C GLN A 171 -7.02 2.98 -17.72
N PHE A 172 -6.40 2.31 -16.75
CA PHE A 172 -6.10 0.88 -16.78
C PHE A 172 -7.07 0.08 -15.93
N ALA A 173 -7.31 -1.18 -16.30
CA ALA A 173 -8.09 -2.11 -15.51
C ALA A 173 -7.33 -2.62 -14.27
N PHE A 174 -5.99 -2.64 -14.34
CA PHE A 174 -5.14 -3.24 -13.31
C PHE A 174 -4.05 -2.29 -12.79
N GLU A 175 -3.65 -2.46 -11.53
CA GLU A 175 -2.48 -1.82 -10.93
C GLU A 175 -1.67 -2.83 -10.12
N ILE A 176 -0.34 -2.82 -10.26
CA ILE A 176 0.57 -3.62 -9.43
C ILE A 176 0.94 -2.81 -8.19
N SER A 177 0.65 -3.35 -7.00
CA SER A 177 0.90 -2.67 -5.73
C SER A 177 1.57 -3.57 -4.69
N PRO A 178 2.86 -3.89 -4.86
CA PRO A 178 3.61 -4.67 -3.88
C PRO A 178 3.74 -3.94 -2.52
N PRO A 179 3.86 -4.72 -1.42
CA PRO A 179 3.94 -4.22 -0.04
C PRO A 179 4.88 -3.04 0.15
N GLY A 180 4.46 -2.12 1.03
CA GLY A 180 5.15 -0.90 1.48
C GLY A 180 6.41 -1.08 2.30
N PHE A 181 6.61 -0.10 3.17
CA PHE A 181 7.34 -0.34 4.42
C PHE A 181 6.59 -1.33 5.32
N GLY A 182 5.27 -1.48 5.10
CA GLY A 182 4.39 -2.45 5.73
C GLY A 182 4.04 -3.64 4.84
N LEU A 183 3.01 -4.37 5.23
CA LEU A 183 2.45 -5.53 4.53
C LEU A 183 1.51 -5.13 3.38
N ASP A 184 0.92 -3.93 3.42
CA ASP A 184 0.19 -3.31 2.32
C ASP A 184 0.77 -1.93 1.95
N CYS A 185 0.09 -1.22 1.04
CA CYS A 185 0.48 0.09 0.54
C CYS A 185 -0.75 0.97 0.30
N HIS A 186 -0.65 2.28 0.56
CA HIS A 186 -1.72 3.24 0.22
C HIS A 186 -2.13 3.16 -1.25
N ARG A 187 -1.18 2.88 -2.16
CA ARG A 187 -1.46 2.70 -3.59
C ARG A 187 -2.51 1.62 -3.86
N THR A 188 -2.48 0.52 -3.11
CA THR A 188 -3.48 -0.54 -3.17
C THR A 188 -4.88 0.02 -2.92
N TRP A 189 -5.03 0.80 -1.85
CA TRP A 189 -6.32 1.34 -1.44
C TRP A 189 -6.83 2.43 -2.40
N GLU A 190 -5.94 3.31 -2.86
CA GLU A 190 -6.28 4.29 -3.91
C GLU A 190 -6.75 3.62 -5.20
N ALA A 191 -6.05 2.57 -5.64
CA ALA A 191 -6.38 1.81 -6.84
C ALA A 191 -7.78 1.20 -6.74
N LEU A 192 -8.07 0.55 -5.60
CA LEU A 192 -9.37 -0.03 -5.32
C LEU A 192 -10.47 1.04 -5.30
N VAL A 193 -10.24 2.19 -4.65
CA VAL A 193 -11.22 3.31 -4.64
C VAL A 193 -11.53 3.77 -6.07
N LEU A 194 -10.50 3.89 -6.91
CA LEU A 194 -10.65 4.29 -8.31
C LEU A 194 -11.20 3.17 -9.21
N GLY A 195 -11.54 1.99 -8.69
CA GLY A 195 -12.15 0.91 -9.45
C GLY A 195 -11.16 0.04 -10.22
N LEU A 196 -9.88 -0.01 -9.82
CA LEU A 196 -8.88 -0.90 -10.44
C LEU A 196 -8.85 -2.24 -9.72
N ILE A 197 -8.53 -3.29 -10.47
CA ILE A 197 -8.20 -4.61 -9.90
C ILE A 197 -6.72 -4.60 -9.51
N VAL A 198 -6.40 -4.90 -8.26
CA VAL A 198 -5.03 -4.77 -7.77
C VAL A 198 -4.31 -6.12 -7.82
N LEU A 199 -3.11 -6.12 -8.38
CA LEU A 199 -2.21 -7.27 -8.40
C LEU A 199 -1.19 -7.13 -7.27
N VAL A 200 -1.16 -8.10 -6.36
CA VAL A 200 -0.27 -8.11 -5.18
C VAL A 200 0.37 -9.49 -4.98
N PRO A 201 1.54 -9.59 -4.32
CA PRO A 201 2.03 -10.87 -3.80
C PRO A 201 1.18 -11.34 -2.61
N GLN A 202 1.26 -12.62 -2.26
CA GLN A 202 0.64 -13.15 -1.04
C GLN A 202 1.39 -12.70 0.22
N SER A 203 0.67 -12.55 1.31
CA SER A 203 1.19 -12.02 2.58
C SER A 203 0.37 -12.51 3.79
N ALA A 204 0.82 -12.18 5.00
CA ALA A 204 0.09 -12.50 6.22
C ALA A 204 -1.21 -11.68 6.43
N ILE A 205 -1.50 -10.71 5.56
CA ILE A 205 -2.69 -9.84 5.67
C ILE A 205 -3.69 -10.06 4.54
N ASP A 206 -3.59 -11.18 3.83
CA ASP A 206 -4.44 -11.49 2.66
C ASP A 206 -5.94 -11.37 2.99
N ASP A 207 -6.35 -11.68 4.23
CA ASP A 207 -7.72 -11.56 4.75
C ASP A 207 -8.27 -10.12 4.66
N VAL A 208 -7.41 -9.10 4.74
CA VAL A 208 -7.84 -7.71 4.60
C VAL A 208 -8.40 -7.43 3.19
N PHE A 209 -7.94 -8.20 2.20
CA PHE A 209 -8.36 -8.13 0.81
C PHE A 209 -9.51 -9.07 0.46
N GLU A 210 -10.02 -9.87 1.41
CA GLU A 210 -11.12 -10.81 1.16
C GLU A 210 -12.30 -10.10 0.48
N SER A 211 -12.86 -10.69 -0.58
CA SER A 211 -13.97 -10.12 -1.37
C SER A 211 -13.69 -8.77 -2.06
N LEU A 212 -12.49 -8.21 -1.96
CA LEU A 212 -12.07 -7.06 -2.75
C LEU A 212 -11.53 -7.51 -4.11
N PRO A 213 -11.55 -6.64 -5.13
CA PRO A 213 -10.98 -6.93 -6.45
C PRO A 213 -9.44 -6.90 -6.41
N VAL A 214 -8.88 -7.91 -5.75
CA VAL A 214 -7.45 -8.15 -5.58
C VAL A 214 -7.11 -9.54 -6.12
N VAL A 215 -6.00 -9.63 -6.84
CA VAL A 215 -5.46 -10.87 -7.38
C VAL A 215 -4.07 -11.09 -6.79
N PHE A 216 -3.90 -12.24 -6.14
CA PHE A 216 -2.62 -12.70 -5.66
C PHE A 216 -1.83 -13.36 -6.80
N VAL A 217 -0.74 -12.71 -7.23
CA VAL A 217 0.13 -13.21 -8.31
C VAL A 217 1.24 -14.06 -7.70
N LYS A 218 1.35 -15.32 -8.13
CA LYS A 218 2.39 -16.26 -7.63
C LYS A 218 3.64 -16.21 -8.48
N ASN A 219 3.49 -15.98 -9.79
CA ASN A 219 4.60 -15.86 -10.73
C ASN A 219 4.42 -14.66 -11.68
N TRP A 220 5.20 -13.60 -11.42
CA TRP A 220 5.15 -12.36 -12.18
C TRP A 220 5.59 -12.47 -13.65
N THR A 221 6.37 -13.50 -13.98
CA THR A 221 6.86 -13.73 -15.35
C THR A 221 5.83 -14.45 -16.21
N THR A 222 5.12 -15.43 -15.63
CA THR A 222 4.23 -16.30 -16.41
C THR A 222 2.75 -15.94 -16.28
N GLU A 223 2.34 -15.19 -15.25
CA GLU A 223 0.93 -14.90 -15.03
C GLU A 223 0.44 -13.58 -15.64
N LEU A 224 1.35 -12.64 -15.94
CA LEU A 224 1.01 -11.38 -16.59
C LEU A 224 0.82 -11.55 -18.12
N THR A 225 -0.22 -12.30 -18.48
CA THR A 225 -0.63 -12.59 -19.86
C THR A 225 -1.99 -11.98 -20.16
N GLU A 226 -2.26 -11.70 -21.44
CA GLU A 226 -3.55 -11.13 -21.86
C GLU A 226 -4.73 -12.02 -21.46
N GLU A 227 -4.59 -13.34 -21.57
CA GLU A 227 -5.60 -14.32 -21.15
C GLU A 227 -5.94 -14.20 -19.67
N ASN A 228 -4.92 -14.16 -18.80
CA ASN A 228 -5.13 -14.01 -17.36
C ASN A 228 -5.75 -12.65 -17.02
N LEU A 229 -5.30 -11.56 -17.65
CA LEU A 229 -5.90 -10.24 -17.45
C LEU A 229 -7.37 -10.22 -17.85
N ARG A 230 -7.76 -10.85 -18.98
CA ARG A 230 -9.17 -10.96 -19.38
C ARG A 230 -9.97 -11.73 -18.34
N ARG A 231 -9.49 -12.92 -17.96
CA ARG A 231 -10.13 -13.76 -16.94
C ARG A 231 -10.33 -13.03 -15.61
N TRP A 232 -9.30 -12.34 -15.12
CA TRP A 232 -9.39 -11.59 -13.86
C TRP A 232 -10.32 -10.39 -13.96
N ARG A 233 -10.30 -9.67 -15.09
CA ARG A 233 -11.21 -8.54 -15.32
C ARG A 233 -12.65 -9.01 -15.35
N ASP A 234 -12.94 -10.11 -16.03
CA ASP A 234 -14.29 -10.65 -16.14
C ASP A 234 -14.79 -11.14 -14.78
N LYS A 235 -13.93 -11.83 -14.00
CA LYS A 235 -14.21 -12.23 -12.61
C LYS A 235 -14.58 -11.05 -11.71
N HIS A 236 -13.90 -9.91 -11.87
CA HIS A 236 -14.09 -8.73 -11.01
C HIS A 236 -14.92 -7.62 -11.65
N SER A 237 -15.52 -7.87 -12.83
CA SER A 237 -16.23 -6.86 -13.64
C SER A 237 -17.33 -6.12 -12.89
N ASN A 238 -18.03 -6.83 -11.99
CA ASN A 238 -19.12 -6.29 -11.18
C ASN A 238 -18.75 -6.06 -9.71
N ALA A 239 -17.50 -6.28 -9.30
CA ALA A 239 -17.10 -6.17 -7.89
C ALA A 239 -17.41 -4.79 -7.30
N PHE A 240 -17.22 -3.74 -8.10
CA PHE A 240 -17.46 -2.35 -7.70
C PHE A 240 -18.92 -1.90 -7.74
N HIS A 241 -19.83 -2.74 -8.25
CA HIS A 241 -21.28 -2.53 -8.13
C HIS A 241 -21.81 -3.00 -6.78
N ASN A 242 -21.07 -3.85 -6.05
CA ASN A 242 -21.43 -4.24 -4.70
C ASN A 242 -21.19 -3.07 -3.73
N PRO A 243 -22.25 -2.54 -3.06
CA PRO A 243 -22.09 -1.48 -2.07
C PRO A 243 -21.16 -1.85 -0.90
N GLU A 244 -21.12 -3.12 -0.48
CA GLU A 244 -20.23 -3.55 0.61
C GLU A 244 -18.76 -3.40 0.24
N VAL A 245 -18.40 -3.70 -1.01
CA VAL A 245 -17.03 -3.46 -1.52
C VAL A 245 -16.71 -1.98 -1.43
N ARG A 246 -17.65 -1.09 -1.78
CA ARG A 246 -17.44 0.37 -1.72
C ARG A 246 -17.31 0.87 -0.27
N GLU A 247 -18.12 0.38 0.65
CA GLU A 247 -18.05 0.78 2.06
C GLU A 247 -16.74 0.33 2.71
N ARG A 248 -16.25 -0.88 2.43
CA ARG A 248 -14.98 -1.40 2.96
C ARG A 248 -13.75 -0.59 2.57
N LEU A 249 -13.84 0.22 1.52
CA LEU A 249 -12.76 1.11 1.09
C LEU A 249 -12.74 2.45 1.84
N LYS A 250 -13.73 2.72 2.69
CA LYS A 250 -13.82 3.95 3.49
C LYS A 250 -13.24 3.73 4.88
N LEU A 251 -12.55 4.75 5.40
CA LEU A 251 -12.03 4.72 6.78
C LEU A 251 -13.13 4.51 7.82
N GLN A 252 -14.31 5.11 7.59
CA GLN A 252 -15.44 5.03 8.52
C GLN A 252 -15.94 3.60 8.73
N TRP A 253 -15.89 2.74 7.71
CA TRP A 253 -16.31 1.35 7.82
C TRP A 253 -15.44 0.58 8.81
N TRP A 254 -14.12 0.74 8.74
CA TRP A 254 -13.19 0.09 9.66
C TRP A 254 -13.31 0.64 11.09
N ILE A 255 -13.51 1.95 11.24
CA ILE A 255 -13.80 2.55 12.56
C ILE A 255 -15.08 1.98 13.16
N HIS A 256 -16.13 1.85 12.36
CA HIS A 256 -17.40 1.25 12.81
C HIS A 256 -17.19 -0.20 13.23
N ARG A 257 -16.57 -1.01 12.37
CA ARG A 257 -16.26 -2.42 12.64
C ARG A 257 -15.48 -2.61 13.94
N MET A 258 -14.42 -1.84 14.17
CA MET A 258 -13.62 -1.90 15.40
C MET A 258 -14.43 -1.56 16.67
N ARG A 259 -15.47 -0.73 16.55
CA ARG A 259 -16.32 -0.32 17.67
C ARG A 259 -17.46 -1.32 17.93
N THR A 260 -17.89 -2.07 16.93
CA THR A 260 -19.05 -2.96 17.01
C THR A 260 -18.69 -4.43 17.16
N GLU A 261 -17.52 -4.85 16.70
CA GLU A 261 -17.03 -6.22 16.96
C GLU A 261 -16.57 -6.32 18.42
N THR A 262 -17.48 -6.85 19.26
CA THR A 262 -17.21 -7.34 20.61
C THR A 262 -16.87 -8.82 20.61
#